data_AF-A0A2I0LER8-F1
#
_entry.id   AF-A0A2I0LER8-F1
#
_cell.length_a   1.000
_cell.length_b   1.000
_cell.length_c   1.000
_cell.angle_alpha   90.00
_cell.angle_beta   90.00
_cell.angle_gamma   90.00
#
_symmetry.space_group_name_H-M   'P 1'
#
loop_
_entity.id
_entity.type
_entity.pdbx_description
1 polymer ?
#
loop_
_entity_poly.entity_id
_entity_poly.type
_entity_poly.pdbx_seq_one_letter_code
_entity_poly.pdbx_strand_id
1 'polypeptide(L)'
;MGVQGVWETLAPVGRRVSVETLARKRLAIDASIWLVQFMKAMRDKKGEMARNAHLLEFFRRICKLLFLRTKPAFVFDGGTPALKRSNVIARRRQRENALAKIRKTAEKLLLNHTMARL
;
A
#
# COMPACT_ATOMS: atom_id res chain seq x y z
N MET A 1 -5.20 1.05 2.65
CA MET A 1 -6.40 0.22 2.83
C MET A 1 -6.68 0.17 4.32
N GLY A 2 -7.95 0.11 4.73
CA GLY A 2 -8.35 0.21 6.13
C GLY A 2 -9.19 1.46 6.41
N VAL A 3 -9.47 1.68 7.69
CA VAL A 3 -10.23 2.83 8.19
C VAL A 3 -9.27 4.00 8.40
N GLN A 4 -9.64 5.19 7.93
CA GLN A 4 -8.81 6.39 8.06
C GLN A 4 -8.75 6.83 9.54
N GLY A 5 -7.55 7.15 10.04
CA GLY A 5 -7.35 7.63 11.42
C GLY A 5 -7.38 6.55 12.51
N VAL A 6 -7.59 5.28 12.14
CA VAL A 6 -7.80 4.20 13.11
C VAL A 6 -6.54 3.90 13.93
N TRP A 7 -5.36 4.01 13.34
CA TRP A 7 -4.11 3.67 14.03
C TRP A 7 -3.74 4.73 15.05
N GLU A 8 -3.95 6.00 14.73
CA GLU A 8 -3.75 7.14 15.62
C GLU A 8 -4.68 7.05 16.82
N THR A 9 -5.94 6.65 16.57
CA THR A 9 -6.95 6.45 17.62
C THR A 9 -6.60 5.28 18.54
N LEU A 10 -6.08 4.17 17.99
CA LEU A 10 -5.73 2.97 18.76
C LEU A 10 -4.31 2.99 19.34
N ALA A 11 -3.48 3.97 18.99
CA ALA A 11 -2.08 4.05 19.43
C ALA A 11 -1.92 3.97 20.97
N PRO A 12 -2.74 4.64 21.81
CA PRO A 12 -2.59 4.60 23.26
C PRO A 12 -2.80 3.21 23.88
N VAL A 13 -3.55 2.33 23.22
CA VAL A 13 -3.85 0.98 23.70
C VAL A 13 -2.97 -0.10 23.03
N GLY A 14 -2.07 0.30 22.14
CA GLY A 14 -1.15 -0.60 21.45
C GLY A 14 -0.13 -1.22 22.41
N ARG A 15 0.09 -2.54 22.29
CA ARG A 15 1.11 -3.25 23.07
C ARG A 15 2.24 -3.73 22.16
N ARG A 16 3.48 -3.49 22.58
CA ARG A 16 4.65 -4.09 21.94
C ARG A 16 4.76 -5.54 22.38
N VAL A 17 4.86 -6.43 21.41
CA VAL A 17 4.99 -7.87 21.65
C VAL A 17 6.26 -8.35 20.95
N SER A 18 7.08 -9.11 21.68
CA SER A 18 8.29 -9.69 21.10
C SER A 18 7.92 -10.74 20.06
N VAL A 19 8.67 -10.79 18.96
CA VAL A 19 8.32 -11.65 17.82
C VAL A 19 8.49 -13.14 18.16
N GLU A 20 9.38 -13.44 19.09
CA GLU A 20 9.63 -14.78 19.64
C GLU A 20 8.37 -15.39 20.27
N THR A 21 7.46 -14.57 20.80
CA THR A 21 6.18 -15.01 21.37
C THR A 21 5.25 -15.65 20.33
N LEU A 22 5.49 -15.41 19.04
CA LEU A 22 4.72 -15.96 17.93
C LEU A 22 5.17 -17.39 17.56
N ALA A 23 6.27 -17.89 18.14
CA ALA A 23 6.78 -19.22 17.86
C ALA A 23 5.71 -20.29 18.11
N ARG A 24 5.58 -21.22 17.17
CA ARG A 24 4.60 -22.32 17.11
C ARG A 24 3.13 -21.87 17.03
N LYS A 25 2.83 -20.57 16.98
CA LYS A 25 1.47 -20.07 16.78
C LYS A 25 1.04 -20.22 15.32
N ARG A 26 -0.26 -20.47 15.11
CA ARG A 26 -0.90 -20.39 13.80
C ARG A 26 -1.20 -18.93 13.50
N LEU A 27 -0.70 -18.41 12.39
CA LEU A 27 -0.86 -17.01 12.01
C LEU A 27 -1.60 -16.91 10.69
N ALA A 28 -2.77 -16.26 10.68
CA ALA A 28 -3.42 -15.86 9.45
C ALA A 28 -2.72 -14.62 8.90
N ILE A 29 -2.24 -14.71 7.66
CA ILE A 29 -1.51 -13.64 6.98
C ILE A 29 -2.35 -13.14 5.82
N ASP A 30 -2.75 -11.87 5.85
CA ASP A 30 -3.33 -11.19 4.67
C ASP A 30 -2.25 -11.05 3.60
N ALA A 31 -2.33 -11.89 2.58
CA ALA A 31 -1.39 -11.93 1.47
C ALA A 31 -1.77 -10.96 0.35
N SER A 32 -3.05 -10.56 0.26
CA SER A 32 -3.55 -9.66 -0.76
C SER A 32 -2.93 -8.27 -0.64
N ILE A 33 -2.81 -7.75 0.60
CA ILE A 33 -2.13 -6.47 0.81
C ILE A 33 -0.63 -6.56 0.48
N TRP A 34 0.04 -7.68 0.75
CA TRP A 34 1.46 -7.86 0.45
C TRP A 34 1.73 -7.75 -1.05
N LEU A 35 0.96 -8.46 -1.88
CA LEU A 35 1.13 -8.41 -3.34
C LEU A 35 0.97 -6.98 -3.87
N VAL A 36 -0.07 -6.27 -3.42
CA VAL A 36 -0.31 -4.86 -3.82
C VAL A 36 0.84 -3.95 -3.39
N GLN A 37 1.41 -4.17 -2.20
CA GLN A 37 2.56 -3.40 -1.71
C GLN A 37 3.83 -3.70 -2.52
N PHE A 38 4.12 -4.97 -2.82
CA PHE A 38 5.31 -5.35 -3.57
C PHE A 38 5.32 -4.76 -4.97
N MET A 39 4.19 -4.85 -5.69
CA MET A 39 4.06 -4.25 -7.01
C MET A 39 4.24 -2.73 -7.00
N LYS A 40 3.85 -2.06 -5.92
CA LYS A 40 4.01 -0.59 -5.80
C LYS A 40 5.41 -0.16 -5.38
N ALA A 41 6.05 -0.94 -4.51
CA ALA A 41 7.33 -0.57 -3.89
C ALA A 41 8.55 -1.00 -4.70
N MET A 42 8.49 -2.11 -5.44
CA MET A 42 9.64 -2.64 -6.18
C MET A 42 9.71 -2.08 -7.60
N ARG A 43 10.13 -0.81 -7.66
CA ARG A 43 10.51 -0.14 -8.91
C ARG A 43 12.03 -0.09 -9.02
N ASP A 44 12.56 -0.30 -10.22
CA ASP A 44 13.96 -0.09 -10.50
C ASP A 44 14.31 1.41 -10.52
N LYS A 45 15.58 1.76 -10.76
CA LYS A 45 16.03 3.16 -10.81
C LYS A 45 15.34 3.98 -11.92
N LYS A 46 14.75 3.31 -12.91
CA LYS A 46 14.01 3.93 -14.03
C LYS A 46 12.51 4.02 -13.72
N GLY A 47 12.05 3.48 -12.59
CA GLY A 47 10.65 3.49 -12.19
C GLY A 47 9.86 2.28 -12.68
N GLU A 48 10.48 1.34 -13.39
CA GLU A 48 9.83 0.15 -13.94
C GLU A 48 9.70 -0.94 -12.88
N MET A 49 8.63 -1.74 -12.95
CA MET A 49 8.47 -2.84 -12.00
C MET A 49 9.58 -3.87 -12.20
N ALA A 50 10.29 -4.18 -11.11
CA ALA A 50 11.28 -5.24 -11.14
C ALA A 50 10.61 -6.60 -11.45
N ARG A 51 11.15 -7.32 -12.44
CA ARG A 51 10.60 -8.61 -12.87
C ARG A 51 10.60 -9.60 -11.69
N ASN A 52 9.50 -10.30 -11.47
CA ASN A 52 9.33 -11.31 -10.40
C ASN A 52 9.58 -10.82 -8.97
N ALA A 53 9.63 -9.50 -8.76
CA ALA A 53 10.00 -8.92 -7.48
C ALA A 53 9.03 -9.28 -6.34
N HIS A 54 7.75 -9.42 -6.68
CA HIS A 54 6.72 -9.92 -5.78
C HIS A 54 7.00 -11.35 -5.28
N LEU A 55 7.51 -12.25 -6.13
CA LEU A 55 7.85 -13.62 -5.74
C LEU A 55 9.03 -13.63 -4.77
N LEU A 56 10.07 -12.85 -5.07
CA LEU A 56 11.26 -12.76 -4.23
C LEU A 56 10.93 -12.25 -2.83
N GLU A 57 10.12 -11.19 -2.73
CA GLU A 57 9.77 -10.62 -1.44
C GLU A 57 8.78 -11.50 -0.66
N PHE A 58 7.84 -12.13 -1.36
CA PHE A 58 6.95 -13.10 -0.73
C PHE A 58 7.74 -14.28 -0.15
N PHE A 59 8.71 -14.81 -0.92
CA PHE A 59 9.62 -15.87 -0.48
C PHE A 59 10.41 -15.46 0.76
N ARG A 60 11.04 -14.27 0.78
CA ARG A 60 11.76 -13.77 1.95
C ARG A 60 10.90 -13.69 3.20
N ARG A 61 9.64 -13.26 3.06
CA ARG A 61 8.71 -13.19 4.18
C ARG A 61 8.29 -14.58 4.67
N ILE A 62 8.10 -15.55 3.78
CA ILE A 62 7.89 -16.96 4.16
C ILE A 62 9.09 -17.46 4.97
N CYS A 63 10.32 -17.27 4.47
CA CYS A 63 11.53 -17.68 5.18
C CYS A 63 11.61 -17.06 6.58
N LYS A 64 11.30 -15.77 6.71
CA LYS A 64 11.28 -15.10 8.02
C LYS A 64 10.23 -15.70 8.96
N LEU A 65 9.03 -15.96 8.49
CA LEU A 65 7.95 -16.59 9.29
C LEU A 65 8.33 -18.00 9.76
N LEU A 66 8.96 -18.79 8.89
CA LEU A 66 9.42 -20.14 9.21
C LEU A 66 10.63 -20.12 10.15
N PHE A 67 11.56 -19.18 9.98
CA PHE A 67 12.68 -18.96 10.90
C PHE A 67 12.19 -18.68 12.33
N LEU A 68 11.12 -17.89 12.46
CA LEU A 68 10.44 -17.61 13.72
C LEU A 68 9.58 -18.78 14.24
N ARG A 69 9.62 -19.94 13.57
CA ARG A 69 8.88 -21.17 13.90
C ARG A 69 7.37 -20.98 13.94
N THR A 70 6.84 -20.02 13.19
CA THR A 70 5.38 -19.80 13.08
C THR A 70 4.75 -20.82 12.12
N LYS A 71 3.43 -20.99 12.20
CA LYS A 71 2.64 -21.81 11.26
C LYS A 71 1.74 -20.88 10.42
N PRO A 72 2.24 -20.31 9.32
CA PRO A 72 1.48 -19.33 8.56
C PRO A 72 0.37 -19.99 7.73
N ALA A 73 -0.78 -19.33 7.69
CA ALA A 73 -1.89 -19.61 6.78
C ALA A 73 -2.13 -18.33 5.96
N PHE A 74 -1.81 -18.38 4.66
CA PHE A 74 -1.98 -17.22 3.78
C PHE A 74 -3.43 -17.11 3.32
N VAL A 75 -4.01 -15.94 3.52
CA VAL A 75 -5.39 -15.61 3.14
C VAL A 75 -5.34 -14.59 2.02
N PHE A 76 -6.04 -14.89 0.93
CA PHE A 76 -6.20 -14.02 -0.21
C PHE A 76 -7.66 -13.56 -0.30
N ASP A 77 -7.85 -12.28 -0.60
CA ASP A 77 -9.13 -11.70 -0.98
C ASP A 77 -9.74 -12.48 -2.16
N GLY A 78 -11.02 -12.82 -2.04
CA GLY A 78 -11.83 -13.29 -3.16
C GLY A 78 -12.42 -12.12 -3.96
N GLY A 79 -13.66 -12.29 -4.42
CA GLY A 79 -14.37 -11.23 -5.14
C GLY A 79 -14.51 -9.95 -4.31
N THR A 80 -14.15 -8.80 -4.90
CA THR A 80 -14.30 -7.51 -4.21
C THR A 80 -15.80 -7.19 -4.03
N PRO A 81 -16.30 -6.82 -2.84
CA PRO A 81 -17.69 -6.43 -2.66
C PRO A 81 -18.07 -5.19 -3.48
N ALA A 82 -19.33 -5.09 -3.91
CA ALA A 82 -19.82 -3.98 -4.75
C ALA A 82 -19.57 -2.60 -4.12
N LEU A 83 -19.81 -2.46 -2.82
CA LEU A 83 -19.58 -1.22 -2.07
C LEU A 83 -18.09 -0.81 -2.04
N LYS A 84 -17.16 -1.77 -1.93
CA LYS A 84 -15.72 -1.48 -1.98
C LYS A 84 -15.33 -1.04 -3.39
N ARG A 85 -15.88 -1.68 -4.43
CA ARG A 85 -15.62 -1.31 -5.84
C ARG A 85 -16.07 0.12 -6.16
N SER A 86 -17.32 0.46 -5.86
CA SER A 86 -17.88 1.78 -6.16
C SER A 86 -17.08 2.92 -5.48
N ASN A 87 -16.74 2.73 -4.21
CA ASN A 87 -15.95 3.71 -3.44
C ASN A 87 -14.52 3.86 -3.96
N VAL A 88 -13.86 2.77 -4.36
CA VAL A 88 -12.52 2.84 -4.96
C VAL A 88 -12.54 3.62 -6.27
N ILE A 89 -13.55 3.40 -7.12
CA ILE A 89 -13.72 4.13 -8.38
C ILE A 89 -13.96 5.62 -8.10
N ALA A 90 -14.87 5.96 -7.19
CA ALA A 90 -15.16 7.35 -6.83
C ALA A 90 -13.91 8.09 -6.31
N ARG A 91 -13.13 7.44 -5.42
CA ARG A 91 -11.87 8.00 -4.90
C ARG A 91 -10.83 8.19 -6.00
N ARG A 92 -10.73 7.25 -6.95
CA ARG A 92 -9.83 7.38 -8.11
C ARG A 92 -10.20 8.60 -8.94
N ARG A 93 -11.48 8.76 -9.28
CA ARG A 93 -11.99 9.91 -10.06
C ARG A 93 -11.71 11.25 -9.35
N GLN A 94 -11.94 11.32 -8.04
CA GLN A 94 -11.63 12.51 -7.25
C GLN A 94 -10.13 12.87 -7.31
N ARG A 95 -9.24 11.87 -7.18
CA ARG A 95 -7.80 12.07 -7.27
C ARG A 95 -7.35 12.56 -8.65
N GLU A 96 -7.88 11.97 -9.72
CA GLU A 96 -7.58 12.37 -11.09
C GLU A 96 -8.02 13.82 -11.36
N ASN A 97 -9.23 14.19 -10.91
CA ASN A 97 -9.73 15.56 -11.01
C ASN A 97 -8.88 16.55 -10.22
N ALA A 98 -8.43 16.20 -9.01
CA ALA A 98 -7.57 17.05 -8.20
C ALA A 98 -6.20 17.27 -8.89
N LEU A 99 -5.60 16.22 -9.46
CA LEU A 99 -4.35 16.33 -10.21
C LEU A 99 -4.50 17.20 -11.46
N ALA A 100 -5.63 17.09 -12.18
CA ALA A 100 -5.92 17.94 -13.33
C ALA A 100 -6.04 19.41 -12.94
N LYS A 101 -6.71 19.71 -11.80
CA LYS A 101 -6.80 21.08 -11.28
C LYS A 101 -5.41 21.63 -10.91
N ILE A 102 -4.59 20.85 -10.20
CA ILE A 102 -3.23 21.25 -9.82
C ILE A 102 -2.39 21.59 -11.05
N ARG A 103 -2.43 20.75 -12.10
CA ARG A 103 -1.70 21.01 -13.36
C ARG A 103 -2.13 22.32 -14.00
N LYS A 104 -3.45 22.54 -14.14
CA LYS A 104 -3.98 23.79 -14.70
C LYS A 104 -3.57 25.01 -13.88
N THR A 105 -3.56 24.91 -12.55
CA THR A 105 -3.10 26.00 -11.69
C THR A 105 -1.60 26.25 -11.86
N ALA A 106 -0.77 25.21 -11.93
CA ALA A 106 0.67 25.34 -12.15
C ALA A 106 0.98 25.98 -13.51
N GLU A 107 0.30 25.57 -14.59
CA GLU A 107 0.42 26.19 -15.92
C GLU A 107 0.09 27.68 -15.88
N LYS A 108 -1.02 28.07 -15.25
CA LYS A 108 -1.40 29.48 -15.10
C LYS A 108 -0.38 30.29 -14.30
N LEU A 109 0.13 29.74 -13.20
CA LEU A 109 1.15 30.40 -12.38
C LEU A 109 2.45 30.60 -13.16
N LEU A 110 2.88 29.59 -13.92
CA LEU A 110 4.04 29.68 -14.81
C LEU A 110 3.87 30.77 -15.87
N LEU A 111 2.74 30.78 -16.57
CA LEU A 111 2.40 31.80 -17.58
C LEU A 111 2.43 33.22 -16.98
N ASN A 112 1.80 33.42 -15.83
CA ASN A 112 1.79 34.72 -15.16
C ASN A 112 3.20 35.18 -14.75
N HIS A 113 4.02 34.26 -14.22
CA HIS A 113 5.41 34.57 -13.85
C HIS A 113 6.26 34.93 -15.08
N THR A 114 6.05 34.26 -16.22
CA THR A 114 6.78 34.59 -17.46
C THR A 114 6.35 35.92 -18.06
N MET A 115 5.06 36.27 -18.01
CA MET A 115 4.57 37.55 -18.54
C MET A 115 4.95 38.74 -17.65
N ALA A 116 5.07 38.56 -16.33
CA ALA A 116 5.50 39.63 -15.42
C ALA A 116 7.01 39.97 -15.50
N ARG A 117 7.78 39.20 -16.26
CA ARG A 117 9.23 39.40 -16.47
C ARG A 117 9.57 40.00 -17.84
N LEU A 118 8.59 40.16 -18.72
CA LEU A 118 8.66 40.90 -19.97
C LEU A 118 8.13 42.32 -19.75
#